data_AF-A0A4U1ISD0-F1
#
_entry.id   AF-A0A4U1ISD0-F1
#
_cell.length_a   1.000
_cell.length_b   1.000
_cell.length_c   1.000
_cell.angle_alpha   90.00
_cell.angle_beta   90.00
_cell.angle_gamma   90.00
#
_symmetry.space_group_name_H-M   'P 1'
#
loop_
_entity.id
_entity.type
_entity.pdbx_description
1 polymer ?
#
loop_
_entity_poly.entity_id
_entity_poly.type
_entity_poly.pdbx_seq_one_letter_code
_entity_poly.pdbx_strand_id
1 'polypeptide(L)'
;MNSFNFTQADGSSRAVVGYRYAPPKAAAKRYVAGRGNVSRLPPKVDLRPFMSPIEDQSDTNSCAANATAGAYEYLVKRHLGEDAYDVSRLFIYYNGRYVDEPENIEDEGSYLQSVIAGLKEYGACSEETWTFDPEAVNEEPSEEAYEEAKQFLIEDTELVPTDLEAWKTAIAEGHPIIFGVKLFSSFDKHKKAGLVPVPTPRETGRESHGGHAMLCVGYSDPDQVFIVRNSWGPEWGDKGYCYIPYRYLMNEDYNFGDSWIIKRIDVLPPDEETWSEDDESVLEDVAGVLAQLDEEEYTGLLDRMGDVPLDVRLSLLFLRAAGADGDLADSEIQATAEHILPVLEQLGSRQSAEKVLRNALRRLDDERLVEETVEILGEVFSQEVLASIASELQEIVGSDDDVSEEEQAFVDSVVEHWQIEPAGDEGDEDEEEEEDDEDEEGEDEEEEEDDEEGEDEEEEEDEGDEDEEEEEDEGDEDEEEEDEGDEDEEEEDE
;
A
#
# COMPACT_ATOMS: atom_id res chain seq x y z
N MET A 1 25.84 -10.52 -5.82
CA MET A 1 24.49 -10.17 -5.36
C MET A 1 24.33 -8.68 -5.57
N ASN A 2 23.34 -8.25 -6.35
CA ASN A 2 23.05 -6.83 -6.47
C ASN A 2 22.27 -6.40 -5.22
N SER A 3 22.78 -5.39 -4.52
CA SER A 3 22.14 -4.87 -3.31
C SER A 3 21.15 -3.77 -3.70
N PHE A 4 19.90 -3.88 -3.25
CA PHE A 4 18.96 -2.75 -3.27
C PHE A 4 19.33 -1.81 -2.13
N ASN A 5 19.36 -0.50 -2.36
CA ASN A 5 19.63 0.47 -1.30
C ASN A 5 18.38 1.29 -0.99
N PHE A 6 18.06 1.46 0.29
CA PHE A 6 17.01 2.38 0.76
C PHE A 6 17.60 3.50 1.61
N THR A 7 16.79 4.53 1.88
CA THR A 7 17.17 5.65 2.73
C THR A 7 16.57 5.47 4.12
N GLN A 8 17.42 5.45 5.14
CA GLN A 8 17.01 5.39 6.54
C GLN A 8 16.50 6.77 6.99
N ALA A 9 15.82 6.81 8.14
CA ALA A 9 15.22 8.04 8.65
C ALA A 9 16.24 9.14 8.99
N ASP A 10 17.49 8.75 9.32
CA ASP A 10 18.60 9.67 9.53
C ASP A 10 19.23 10.22 8.22
N GLY A 11 18.70 9.80 7.06
CA GLY A 11 19.14 10.19 5.73
C GLY A 11 20.32 9.38 5.19
N SER A 12 20.82 8.39 5.93
CA SER A 12 21.85 7.48 5.44
C SER A 12 21.27 6.44 4.46
N SER A 13 22.13 5.87 3.60
CA SER A 13 21.71 4.87 2.62
C SER A 13 22.22 3.49 3.01
N ARG A 14 21.34 2.49 2.96
CA ARG A 14 21.61 1.14 3.41
C ARG A 14 21.26 0.08 2.36
N ALA A 15 22.16 -0.89 2.20
CA ALA A 15 21.98 -2.06 1.35
C ALA A 15 21.13 -3.14 2.02
N VAL A 16 20.15 -3.67 1.27
CA VAL A 16 19.33 -4.83 1.64
C VAL A 16 19.96 -6.07 1.04
N VAL A 17 20.52 -6.93 1.89
CA VAL A 17 21.19 -8.18 1.50
C VAL A 17 20.80 -9.38 2.39
N GLY A 18 19.77 -9.25 3.22
CA GLY A 18 19.45 -10.24 4.25
C GLY A 18 18.58 -11.42 3.86
N TYR A 19 17.87 -11.36 2.74
CA TYR A 19 17.03 -12.46 2.28
C TYR A 19 17.81 -13.35 1.31
N ARG A 20 17.91 -14.64 1.64
CA ARG A 20 18.48 -15.67 0.76
C ARG A 20 17.35 -16.56 0.25
N TYR A 21 17.21 -16.64 -1.07
CA TYR A 21 16.23 -17.51 -1.70
C TYR A 21 16.74 -18.95 -1.78
N ALA A 22 15.90 -19.89 -1.38
CA ALA A 22 16.04 -21.31 -1.72
C ALA A 22 14.68 -21.82 -2.21
N PRO A 23 14.65 -22.67 -3.26
CA PRO A 23 13.39 -23.23 -3.74
C PRO A 23 12.74 -24.11 -2.66
N PRO A 24 11.42 -23.99 -2.41
CA PRO A 24 10.73 -24.81 -1.43
C PRO A 24 10.93 -26.31 -1.69
N LYS A 25 11.17 -27.08 -0.62
CA LYS A 25 11.33 -28.55 -0.70
C LYS A 25 10.06 -29.17 -1.30
N ALA A 26 10.21 -30.16 -2.19
CA ALA A 26 9.07 -30.83 -2.84
C ALA A 26 8.07 -31.45 -1.85
N ALA A 27 8.54 -31.83 -0.66
CA ALA A 27 7.72 -32.40 0.42
C ALA A 27 7.03 -31.34 1.31
N ALA A 28 7.23 -30.05 1.06
CA ALA A 28 6.58 -28.99 1.82
C ALA A 28 5.05 -29.12 1.74
N LYS A 29 4.39 -29.06 2.89
CA LYS A 29 2.93 -29.03 2.96
C LYS A 29 2.45 -27.75 2.27
N ARG A 30 1.58 -27.88 1.27
CA ARG A 30 1.02 -26.74 0.54
C ARG A 30 -0.29 -26.30 1.16
N TYR A 31 -0.47 -24.99 1.25
CA TYR A 31 -1.75 -24.38 1.54
C TYR A 31 -2.73 -24.66 0.40
N VAL A 32 -3.99 -24.89 0.73
CA VAL A 32 -5.06 -25.15 -0.25
C VAL A 32 -6.26 -24.32 0.15
N ALA A 33 -6.56 -23.29 -0.64
CA ALA A 33 -7.77 -22.47 -0.48
C ALA A 33 -9.02 -23.37 -0.55
N GLY A 34 -9.93 -23.22 0.41
CA GLY A 34 -11.16 -24.03 0.52
C GLY A 34 -11.12 -25.18 1.55
N ARG A 35 -10.04 -25.28 2.35
CA ARG A 35 -10.05 -26.12 3.56
C ARG A 35 -10.55 -25.41 4.81
N GLY A 36 -10.57 -24.07 4.83
CA GLY A 36 -11.03 -23.29 5.97
C GLY A 36 -12.52 -22.97 5.97
N ASN A 37 -12.94 -22.28 7.02
CA ASN A 37 -14.33 -21.96 7.33
C ASN A 37 -14.84 -20.68 6.66
N VAL A 38 -14.04 -20.03 5.80
CA VAL A 38 -14.41 -18.76 5.15
C VAL A 38 -15.25 -19.07 3.91
N SER A 39 -16.57 -18.86 3.99
CA SER A 39 -17.51 -19.16 2.90
C SER A 39 -17.54 -18.10 1.79
N ARG A 40 -17.10 -16.88 2.10
CA ARG A 40 -16.94 -15.74 1.21
C ARG A 40 -15.81 -14.88 1.74
N LEU A 41 -14.91 -14.43 0.86
CA LEU A 41 -13.84 -13.51 1.25
C LEU A 41 -14.43 -12.11 1.47
N PRO A 42 -14.14 -11.45 2.60
CA PRO A 42 -14.46 -10.03 2.76
C PRO A 42 -13.61 -9.18 1.79
N PRO A 43 -14.09 -7.99 1.38
CA PRO A 43 -13.33 -7.10 0.51
C PRO A 43 -12.05 -6.57 1.17
N LYS A 44 -12.01 -6.54 2.50
CA LYS A 44 -10.89 -6.03 3.29
C LYS A 44 -10.66 -6.85 4.54
N VAL A 45 -9.39 -7.12 4.84
CA VAL A 45 -8.94 -7.75 6.08
C VAL A 45 -7.74 -7.00 6.60
N ASP A 46 -7.75 -6.63 7.88
CA ASP A 46 -6.65 -5.95 8.54
C ASP A 46 -6.28 -6.62 9.87
N LEU A 47 -5.12 -7.29 9.91
CA LEU A 47 -4.62 -7.95 11.12
C LEU A 47 -3.71 -7.04 11.97
N ARG A 48 -3.47 -5.78 11.57
CA ARG A 48 -2.61 -4.83 12.31
C ARG A 48 -2.98 -4.66 13.79
N PRO A 49 -4.27 -4.67 14.23
CA PRO A 49 -4.61 -4.58 15.66
C PRO A 49 -3.97 -5.68 16.53
N PHE A 50 -3.68 -6.83 15.91
CA PHE A 50 -3.07 -7.98 16.57
C PHE A 50 -1.55 -8.06 16.39
N MET A 51 -0.94 -7.15 15.65
CA MET A 51 0.52 -7.10 15.50
C MET A 51 1.17 -6.40 16.71
N SER A 52 2.45 -6.69 16.93
CA SER A 52 3.36 -5.96 17.82
C SER A 52 3.77 -4.61 17.20
N PRO A 53 4.41 -3.69 17.96
CA PRO A 53 5.02 -2.48 17.40
C PRO A 53 6.03 -2.80 16.29
N ILE A 54 6.25 -1.90 15.31
CA ILE A 54 7.18 -2.17 14.20
C ILE A 54 8.63 -2.30 14.67
N GLU A 55 9.30 -3.30 14.12
CA GLU A 55 10.71 -3.57 14.36
C GLU A 55 11.63 -2.75 13.47
N ASP A 56 12.81 -2.43 13.99
CA ASP A 56 13.95 -1.93 13.20
C ASP A 56 15.07 -2.97 13.26
N GLN A 57 15.40 -3.55 12.11
CA GLN A 57 16.49 -4.53 11.98
C GLN A 57 17.89 -3.89 12.08
N SER A 58 17.98 -2.56 12.25
CA SER A 58 19.22 -1.78 12.32
C SER A 58 20.15 -2.17 11.17
N ASP A 59 21.46 -2.28 11.34
CA ASP A 59 22.40 -2.61 10.27
C ASP A 59 22.52 -4.12 9.96
N THR A 60 21.76 -4.98 10.63
CA THR A 60 21.83 -6.46 10.48
C THR A 60 21.09 -7.00 9.25
N ASN A 61 21.57 -8.11 8.69
CA ASN A 61 20.94 -8.78 7.54
C ASN A 61 19.77 -9.70 7.91
N SER A 62 19.01 -9.34 8.95
CA SER A 62 18.05 -10.21 9.63
C SER A 62 16.59 -10.12 9.14
N CYS A 63 16.32 -9.58 7.94
CA CYS A 63 14.94 -9.36 7.46
C CYS A 63 14.03 -10.61 7.50
N ALA A 64 14.56 -11.78 7.10
CA ALA A 64 13.83 -13.05 7.19
C ALA A 64 13.46 -13.42 8.63
N ALA A 65 14.33 -13.14 9.60
CA ALA A 65 14.04 -13.33 11.01
C ALA A 65 13.01 -12.33 11.53
N ASN A 66 13.05 -11.05 11.13
CA ASN A 66 12.09 -10.03 11.54
C ASN A 66 10.68 -10.32 10.99
N ALA A 67 10.58 -10.71 9.72
CA ALA A 67 9.30 -11.10 9.11
C ALA A 67 8.68 -12.31 9.83
N THR A 68 9.52 -13.30 10.18
CA THR A 68 9.08 -14.50 10.91
C THR A 68 8.75 -14.18 12.38
N ALA A 69 9.52 -13.29 13.02
CA ALA A 69 9.25 -12.81 14.38
C ALA A 69 7.86 -12.17 14.48
N GLY A 70 7.50 -11.27 13.56
CA GLY A 70 6.16 -10.66 13.55
C GLY A 70 5.02 -11.68 13.39
N ALA A 71 5.21 -12.71 12.55
CA ALA A 71 4.23 -13.79 12.43
C ALA A 71 4.11 -14.62 13.73
N TYR A 72 5.25 -14.84 14.40
CA TYR A 72 5.32 -15.61 15.62
C TYR A 72 4.72 -14.84 16.80
N GLU A 73 5.02 -13.55 16.94
CA GLU A 73 4.43 -12.64 17.93
C GLU A 73 2.92 -12.55 17.77
N TYR A 74 2.44 -12.49 16.52
CA TYR A 74 1.02 -12.60 16.25
C TYR A 74 0.44 -13.89 16.83
N LEU A 75 1.07 -15.05 16.57
CA LEU A 75 0.61 -16.31 17.15
C LEU A 75 0.65 -16.30 18.68
N VAL A 76 1.75 -15.83 19.28
CA VAL A 76 1.92 -15.71 20.73
C VAL A 76 0.80 -14.86 21.32
N LYS A 77 0.56 -13.66 20.76
CA LYS A 77 -0.51 -12.74 21.20
C LYS A 77 -1.89 -13.35 21.07
N ARG A 78 -2.18 -14.06 19.97
CA ARG A 78 -3.48 -14.73 19.78
C ARG A 78 -3.69 -15.93 20.71
N HIS A 79 -2.63 -16.61 21.17
CA HIS A 79 -2.74 -17.78 22.04
C HIS A 79 -2.61 -17.47 23.53
N LEU A 80 -1.78 -16.49 23.90
CA LEU A 80 -1.45 -16.16 25.28
C LEU A 80 -2.16 -14.90 25.78
N GLY A 81 -2.69 -14.05 24.89
CA GLY A 81 -3.42 -12.85 25.27
C GLY A 81 -2.56 -11.87 26.08
N GLU A 82 -2.94 -11.61 27.33
CA GLU A 82 -2.21 -10.70 28.23
C GLU A 82 -0.83 -11.23 28.64
N ASP A 83 -0.59 -12.54 28.54
CA ASP A 83 0.71 -13.17 28.82
C ASP A 83 1.64 -13.19 27.59
N ALA A 84 1.29 -12.46 26.53
CA ALA A 84 2.12 -12.33 25.33
C ALA A 84 3.39 -11.53 25.61
N TYR A 85 4.41 -11.76 24.78
CA TYR A 85 5.73 -11.15 24.92
C TYR A 85 6.31 -10.83 23.53
N ASP A 86 7.17 -9.82 23.48
CA ASP A 86 7.96 -9.49 22.28
C ASP A 86 9.10 -10.50 22.14
N VAL A 87 9.31 -11.04 20.95
CA VAL A 87 10.21 -12.19 20.76
C VAL A 87 11.59 -11.76 20.31
N SER A 88 12.62 -12.48 20.77
CA SER A 88 14.00 -12.16 20.40
C SER A 88 14.27 -12.41 18.92
N ARG A 89 14.45 -11.33 18.16
CA ARG A 89 14.78 -11.41 16.73
C ARG A 89 16.17 -11.99 16.48
N LEU A 90 17.14 -11.71 17.36
CA LEU A 90 18.48 -12.29 17.25
C LEU A 90 18.50 -13.78 17.57
N PHE A 91 17.69 -14.24 18.52
CA PHE A 91 17.54 -15.67 18.78
C PHE A 91 17.02 -16.40 17.53
N ILE A 92 15.97 -15.85 16.92
CA ILE A 92 15.38 -16.38 15.68
C ILE A 92 16.40 -16.38 14.54
N TYR A 93 17.13 -15.28 14.38
CA TYR A 93 18.11 -15.11 13.31
C TYR A 93 19.34 -16.01 13.47
N TYR A 94 19.88 -16.14 14.68
CA TYR A 94 20.97 -17.06 14.99
C TYR A 94 20.57 -18.51 14.67
N ASN A 95 19.44 -18.96 15.23
CA ASN A 95 18.99 -20.34 15.06
C ASN A 95 18.62 -20.66 13.61
N GLY A 96 18.06 -19.70 12.87
CA GLY A 96 17.79 -19.86 11.44
C GLY A 96 19.05 -20.10 10.61
N ARG A 97 20.16 -19.42 10.93
CA ARG A 97 21.46 -19.66 10.29
C ARG A 97 22.12 -20.94 10.79
N TYR A 98 21.99 -21.25 12.07
CA TYR A 98 22.51 -22.48 12.67
C TYR A 98 21.89 -23.74 12.07
N VAL A 99 20.60 -23.74 11.77
CA VAL A 99 19.92 -24.86 11.09
C VAL A 99 20.45 -25.07 9.67
N ASP A 100 20.93 -24.02 9.03
CA ASP A 100 21.45 -24.07 7.66
C ASP A 100 22.94 -24.45 7.62
N GLU A 101 23.78 -23.71 8.36
CA GLU A 101 25.23 -23.85 8.35
C GLU A 101 25.80 -23.67 9.78
N PRO A 102 25.72 -24.70 10.65
CA PRO A 102 26.10 -24.60 12.07
C PRO A 102 27.60 -24.34 12.30
N GLU A 103 28.44 -24.57 11.30
CA GLU A 103 29.89 -24.36 11.38
C GLU A 103 30.31 -22.94 10.98
N ASN A 104 29.40 -22.13 10.40
CA ASN A 104 29.71 -20.80 9.85
C ASN A 104 28.57 -19.81 10.10
N ILE A 105 28.51 -19.27 11.32
CA ILE A 105 27.50 -18.27 11.70
C ILE A 105 28.04 -16.87 11.44
N GLU A 106 27.63 -16.30 10.31
CA GLU A 106 27.95 -14.92 9.92
C GLU A 106 26.69 -14.14 9.52
N ASP A 107 26.75 -12.80 9.56
CA ASP A 107 25.62 -11.92 9.23
C ASP A 107 25.43 -11.79 7.71
N GLU A 108 25.17 -12.90 7.03
CA GLU A 108 25.03 -12.99 5.57
C GLU A 108 23.58 -13.15 5.10
N GLY A 109 22.62 -12.94 6.00
CA GLY A 109 21.22 -13.23 5.75
C GLY A 109 20.82 -14.67 6.02
N SER A 110 19.56 -14.99 5.75
CA SER A 110 19.02 -16.33 6.02
C SER A 110 17.91 -16.73 5.05
N TYR A 111 17.67 -18.04 4.97
CA TYR A 111 16.58 -18.64 4.21
C TYR A 111 15.33 -18.72 5.09
N LEU A 112 14.17 -18.29 4.58
CA LEU A 112 12.90 -18.35 5.33
C LEU A 112 12.61 -19.75 5.88
N GLN A 113 12.91 -20.77 5.07
CA GLN A 113 12.69 -22.17 5.45
C GLN A 113 13.56 -22.60 6.63
N SER A 114 14.80 -22.11 6.72
CA SER A 114 15.73 -22.43 7.82
C SER A 114 15.33 -21.67 9.09
N VAL A 115 14.91 -20.40 8.98
CA VAL A 115 14.35 -19.62 10.10
C VAL A 115 13.09 -20.29 10.67
N ILE A 116 12.16 -20.69 9.80
CA ILE A 116 10.94 -21.39 10.20
C ILE A 116 11.26 -22.76 10.82
N ALA A 117 12.25 -23.49 10.30
CA ALA A 117 12.69 -24.74 10.90
C ALA A 117 13.31 -24.54 12.29
N GLY A 118 14.06 -23.45 12.49
CA GLY A 118 14.58 -23.05 13.80
C GLY A 118 13.45 -22.81 14.81
N LEU A 119 12.37 -22.13 14.42
CA LEU A 119 11.20 -21.94 15.29
C LEU A 119 10.47 -23.25 15.65
N LYS A 120 10.47 -24.24 14.75
CA LYS A 120 9.91 -25.57 15.05
C LYS A 120 10.72 -26.33 16.09
N GLU A 121 12.04 -26.23 16.00
CA GLU A 121 12.96 -26.99 16.85
C GLU A 121 13.18 -26.32 18.21
N TYR A 122 13.34 -24.99 18.21
CA TYR A 122 13.80 -24.24 19.37
C TYR A 122 12.76 -23.27 19.93
N GLY A 123 11.80 -22.82 19.12
CA GLY A 123 10.87 -21.75 19.49
C GLY A 123 11.55 -20.38 19.46
N ALA A 124 11.04 -19.45 20.27
CA ALA A 124 11.67 -18.15 20.48
C ALA A 124 11.44 -17.66 21.92
N CYS A 125 12.51 -17.21 22.56
CA CYS A 125 12.48 -16.53 23.86
C CYS A 125 12.03 -15.07 23.71
N SER A 126 11.81 -14.38 24.82
CA SER A 126 11.56 -12.95 24.81
C SER A 126 12.79 -12.13 24.41
N GLU A 127 12.56 -10.95 23.83
CA GLU A 127 13.57 -9.93 23.53
C GLU A 127 14.18 -9.35 24.83
N GLU A 128 13.51 -9.52 25.99
CA GLU A 128 14.09 -9.20 27.31
C GLU A 128 15.22 -10.17 27.70
N THR A 129 15.07 -11.46 27.40
CA THR A 129 16.06 -12.49 27.72
C THR A 129 17.25 -12.48 26.74
N TRP A 130 16.98 -12.23 25.46
CA TRP A 130 18.02 -12.09 24.44
C TRP A 130 17.76 -10.84 23.60
N THR A 131 18.29 -9.72 24.05
CA THR A 131 18.03 -8.40 23.48
C THR A 131 18.67 -8.19 22.11
N PHE A 132 17.97 -7.43 21.27
CA PHE A 132 18.47 -6.97 19.99
C PHE A 132 19.67 -6.02 20.15
N ASP A 133 20.86 -6.61 20.18
CA ASP A 133 22.15 -5.93 20.08
C ASP A 133 22.85 -6.35 18.77
N PRO A 134 22.96 -5.48 17.75
CA PRO A 134 23.64 -5.78 16.50
C PRO A 134 25.07 -6.29 16.67
N GLU A 135 25.78 -5.93 17.76
CA GLU A 135 27.13 -6.42 18.03
C GLU A 135 27.12 -7.92 18.40
N ALA A 136 26.01 -8.41 18.98
CA ALA A 136 25.79 -9.80 19.35
C ALA A 136 25.17 -10.65 18.23
N VAL A 137 25.06 -10.12 17.00
CA VAL A 137 24.34 -10.78 15.89
C VAL A 137 24.82 -12.20 15.61
N ASN A 138 26.10 -12.51 15.81
CA ASN A 138 26.67 -13.85 15.59
C ASN A 138 26.92 -14.64 16.88
N GLU A 139 26.56 -14.08 18.04
CA GLU A 139 26.76 -14.75 19.32
C GLU A 139 25.68 -15.80 19.56
N GLU A 140 26.09 -16.94 20.10
CA GLU A 140 25.16 -18.02 20.48
C GLU A 140 24.30 -17.57 21.68
N PRO A 141 22.96 -17.71 21.59
CA PRO A 141 22.09 -17.41 22.70
C PRO A 141 22.40 -18.22 23.95
N SER A 142 22.07 -17.67 25.12
CA SER A 142 22.28 -18.33 26.41
C SER A 142 21.43 -19.60 26.57
N GLU A 143 21.85 -20.52 27.43
CA GLU A 143 21.07 -21.71 27.77
C GLU A 143 19.68 -21.35 28.32
N GLU A 144 19.60 -20.26 29.09
CA GLU A 144 18.34 -19.69 29.60
C GLU A 144 17.39 -19.28 28.47
N ALA A 145 17.90 -18.65 27.40
CA ALA A 145 17.11 -18.31 26.22
C ALA A 145 16.52 -19.56 25.55
N TYR A 146 17.31 -20.64 25.40
CA TYR A 146 16.80 -21.90 24.85
C TYR A 146 15.80 -22.63 25.76
N GLU A 147 15.90 -22.46 27.09
CA GLU A 147 14.93 -23.02 28.02
C GLU A 147 13.59 -22.28 27.96
N GLU A 148 13.61 -20.95 27.87
CA GLU A 148 12.42 -20.12 27.70
C GLU A 148 11.77 -20.36 26.33
N ALA A 149 12.57 -20.41 25.26
CA ALA A 149 12.06 -20.55 23.89
C ALA A 149 11.20 -21.80 23.69
N LYS A 150 11.50 -22.90 24.39
CA LYS A 150 10.72 -24.16 24.35
C LYS A 150 9.30 -24.06 24.90
N GLN A 151 8.94 -22.96 25.56
CA GLN A 151 7.61 -22.76 26.13
C GLN A 151 6.55 -22.52 25.05
N PHE A 152 6.97 -22.07 23.86
CA PHE A 152 6.09 -21.87 22.71
C PHE A 152 6.81 -22.40 21.46
N LEU A 153 6.19 -23.34 20.75
CA LEU A 153 6.73 -23.92 19.52
C LEU A 153 5.66 -23.84 18.45
N ILE A 154 6.08 -23.57 17.21
CA ILE A 154 5.18 -23.73 16.07
C ILE A 154 5.08 -25.22 15.73
N GLU A 155 3.87 -25.67 15.41
CA GLU A 155 3.57 -27.10 15.25
C GLU A 155 3.35 -27.47 13.77
N ASP A 156 2.95 -26.50 12.95
CA ASP A 156 2.71 -26.72 11.53
C ASP A 156 3.05 -25.49 10.69
N THR A 157 3.33 -25.73 9.41
CA THR A 157 3.67 -24.68 8.43
C THR A 157 3.17 -25.08 7.06
N GLU A 158 2.69 -24.12 6.29
CA GLU A 158 2.20 -24.36 4.94
C GLU A 158 2.82 -23.36 3.96
N LEU A 159 3.24 -23.86 2.81
CA LEU A 159 3.67 -23.05 1.68
C LEU A 159 2.44 -22.51 0.95
N VAL A 160 2.28 -21.20 0.90
CA VAL A 160 1.19 -20.52 0.19
C VAL A 160 1.60 -20.30 -1.26
N PRO A 161 0.81 -20.75 -2.25
CA PRO A 161 1.12 -20.47 -3.66
C PRO A 161 1.03 -18.97 -3.94
N THR A 162 1.77 -18.50 -4.95
CA THR A 162 1.63 -17.14 -5.50
C THR A 162 0.33 -17.06 -6.30
N ASP A 163 -0.78 -16.96 -5.57
CA ASP A 163 -2.14 -16.94 -6.08
C ASP A 163 -2.98 -16.00 -5.20
N LEU A 164 -3.72 -15.10 -5.83
CA LEU A 164 -4.41 -14.00 -5.15
C LEU A 164 -5.47 -14.54 -4.17
N GLU A 165 -6.28 -15.49 -4.64
CA GLU A 165 -7.33 -16.10 -3.83
C GLU A 165 -6.73 -16.88 -2.66
N ALA A 166 -5.62 -17.61 -2.86
CA ALA A 166 -4.94 -18.32 -1.79
C ALA A 166 -4.38 -17.39 -0.71
N TRP A 167 -3.75 -16.27 -1.09
CA TRP A 167 -3.25 -15.28 -0.13
C TRP A 167 -4.39 -14.62 0.64
N LYS A 168 -5.42 -14.14 -0.08
CA LYS A 168 -6.59 -13.53 0.56
C LYS A 168 -7.29 -14.51 1.51
N THR A 169 -7.46 -15.77 1.11
CA THR A 169 -8.05 -16.80 1.97
C THR A 169 -7.21 -17.05 3.22
N ALA A 170 -5.89 -17.20 3.08
CA ALA A 170 -5.01 -17.40 4.24
C ALA A 170 -5.07 -16.21 5.22
N ILE A 171 -5.07 -14.98 4.71
CA ILE A 171 -5.18 -13.77 5.53
C ILE A 171 -6.56 -13.68 6.19
N ALA A 172 -7.65 -13.96 5.48
CA ALA A 172 -9.02 -13.98 6.02
C ALA A 172 -9.22 -15.09 7.08
N GLU A 173 -8.49 -16.21 6.97
CA GLU A 173 -8.40 -17.25 8.01
C GLU A 173 -7.58 -16.81 9.23
N GLY A 174 -7.01 -15.60 9.23
CA GLY A 174 -6.18 -15.07 10.31
C GLY A 174 -4.75 -15.60 10.28
N HIS A 175 -4.21 -15.89 9.09
CA HIS A 175 -2.82 -16.34 8.93
C HIS A 175 -1.97 -15.30 8.20
N PRO A 176 -1.17 -14.49 8.92
CA PRO A 176 -0.14 -13.65 8.32
C PRO A 176 0.82 -14.47 7.47
N ILE A 177 1.20 -13.94 6.30
CA ILE A 177 2.04 -14.65 5.32
C ILE A 177 3.43 -14.05 5.34
N ILE A 178 4.43 -14.84 5.71
CA ILE A 178 5.85 -14.50 5.61
C ILE A 178 6.27 -14.73 4.17
N PHE A 179 6.87 -13.76 3.49
CA PHE A 179 7.22 -13.92 2.07
C PHE A 179 8.52 -13.23 1.70
N GLY A 180 9.21 -13.80 0.70
CA GLY A 180 10.30 -13.16 -0.01
C GLY A 180 9.80 -12.36 -1.21
N VAL A 181 10.41 -11.22 -1.51
CA VAL A 181 10.10 -10.42 -2.70
C VAL A 181 11.33 -9.70 -3.24
N LYS A 182 11.37 -9.53 -4.55
CA LYS A 182 12.36 -8.71 -5.25
C LYS A 182 12.01 -7.23 -5.10
N LEU A 183 12.95 -6.43 -4.62
CA LEU A 183 12.83 -4.98 -4.52
C LEU A 183 13.43 -4.29 -5.75
N PHE A 184 12.71 -3.28 -6.25
CA PHE A 184 13.12 -2.41 -7.35
C PHE A 184 13.45 -1.00 -6.84
N SER A 185 14.19 -0.22 -7.63
CA SER A 185 14.66 1.11 -7.22
C SER A 185 13.56 2.12 -6.87
N SER A 186 12.33 1.85 -7.30
CA SER A 186 11.12 2.61 -7.01
C SER A 186 10.45 2.21 -5.69
N PHE A 187 10.81 1.09 -5.07
CA PHE A 187 10.18 0.57 -3.85
C PHE A 187 10.17 1.58 -2.70
N ASP A 188 11.30 2.26 -2.48
CA ASP A 188 11.48 3.29 -1.44
C ASP A 188 11.10 4.70 -1.92
N LYS A 189 10.50 4.82 -3.11
CA LYS A 189 10.11 6.11 -3.73
C LYS A 189 8.61 6.25 -3.77
N HIS A 190 7.98 5.95 -2.64
CA HIS A 190 6.54 5.99 -2.49
C HIS A 190 6.04 7.45 -2.52
N LYS A 191 5.09 7.74 -3.42
CA LYS A 191 4.48 9.09 -3.52
C LYS A 191 3.59 9.41 -2.32
N LYS A 192 2.95 8.38 -1.76
CA LYS A 192 2.25 8.36 -0.48
C LYS A 192 3.03 7.51 0.50
N ALA A 193 3.03 7.86 1.78
CA ALA A 193 3.66 7.04 2.82
C ALA A 193 3.28 5.56 2.66
N GLY A 194 4.27 4.69 2.50
CA GLY A 194 4.10 3.24 2.39
C GLY A 194 3.50 2.70 1.09
N LEU A 195 2.90 3.51 0.21
CA LEU A 195 2.30 3.00 -1.04
C LEU A 195 3.40 2.66 -2.08
N VAL A 196 3.63 1.37 -2.27
CA VAL A 196 4.70 0.87 -3.13
C VAL A 196 4.31 0.97 -4.60
N PRO A 197 5.07 1.69 -5.44
CA PRO A 197 4.81 1.74 -6.87
C PRO A 197 5.14 0.41 -7.53
N VAL A 198 4.38 0.08 -8.58
CA VAL A 198 4.69 -1.07 -9.42
C VAL A 198 5.93 -0.77 -10.26
N PRO A 199 6.89 -1.69 -10.34
CA PRO A 199 8.13 -1.47 -11.06
C PRO A 199 7.87 -1.23 -12.55
N THR A 200 8.59 -0.25 -13.11
CA THR A 200 8.49 0.04 -14.54
C THR A 200 9.22 -1.02 -15.39
N PRO A 201 8.86 -1.22 -16.67
CA PRO A 201 9.59 -2.12 -17.56
C PRO A 201 11.10 -1.84 -17.66
N ARG A 202 11.49 -0.57 -17.46
CA ARG A 202 12.89 -0.15 -17.41
C ARG A 202 13.61 -0.64 -16.16
N GLU A 203 12.92 -0.71 -15.04
CA GLU A 203 13.48 -1.25 -13.80
C GLU A 203 13.57 -2.76 -13.84
N THR A 204 12.58 -3.44 -14.42
CA THR A 204 12.57 -4.90 -14.54
C THR A 204 13.66 -5.42 -15.47
N GLY A 205 14.02 -4.67 -16.51
CA GLY A 205 15.12 -5.00 -17.43
C GLY A 205 16.54 -4.71 -16.93
N ARG A 206 16.72 -4.14 -15.74
CA ARG A 206 18.05 -3.91 -15.13
C ARG A 206 18.40 -5.04 -14.18
N GLU A 207 19.68 -5.41 -14.07
CA GLU A 207 20.08 -6.52 -13.18
C GLU A 207 20.10 -6.14 -11.68
N SER A 208 20.00 -4.87 -11.31
CA SER A 208 20.22 -4.39 -9.94
C SER A 208 18.96 -4.47 -9.06
N HIS A 209 18.55 -5.67 -8.68
CA HIS A 209 17.48 -5.91 -7.69
C HIS A 209 18.01 -6.65 -6.47
N GLY A 210 17.51 -6.26 -5.28
CA GLY A 210 17.77 -6.97 -4.03
C GLY A 210 16.57 -7.83 -3.63
N GLY A 211 16.80 -8.92 -2.92
CA GLY A 211 15.74 -9.69 -2.29
C GLY A 211 15.49 -9.19 -0.86
N HIS A 212 14.24 -9.17 -0.42
CA HIS A 212 13.85 -8.80 0.94
C HIS A 212 12.72 -9.71 1.43
N ALA A 213 12.65 -9.92 2.75
CA ALA A 213 11.58 -10.68 3.38
C ALA A 213 10.72 -9.77 4.24
N MET A 214 9.40 -9.91 4.12
CA MET A 214 8.40 -9.10 4.85
C MET A 214 7.22 -9.97 5.27
N LEU A 215 6.29 -9.39 6.02
CA LEU A 215 5.10 -10.06 6.52
C LEU A 215 3.84 -9.40 5.96
N CYS A 216 3.02 -10.15 5.22
CA CYS A 216 1.69 -9.70 4.80
C CYS A 216 0.69 -9.94 5.94
N VAL A 217 -0.05 -8.89 6.30
CA VAL A 217 -0.94 -8.84 7.47
C VAL A 217 -2.35 -8.38 7.11
N GLY A 218 -2.66 -8.23 5.83
CA GLY A 218 -3.97 -7.72 5.41
C GLY A 218 -4.06 -7.52 3.91
N TYR A 219 -5.25 -7.19 3.45
CA TYR A 219 -5.50 -6.81 2.06
C TYR A 219 -6.70 -5.86 1.97
N SER A 220 -6.73 -5.07 0.89
CA SER A 220 -7.85 -4.21 0.51
C SER A 220 -8.15 -4.37 -0.96
N ASP A 221 -9.34 -4.89 -1.29
CA ASP A 221 -9.85 -4.98 -2.66
C ASP A 221 -10.16 -3.61 -3.26
N PRO A 222 -10.77 -2.64 -2.55
CA PRO A 222 -10.94 -1.28 -3.08
C PRO A 222 -9.61 -0.66 -3.58
N ASP A 223 -8.54 -0.87 -2.81
CA ASP A 223 -7.21 -0.33 -3.15
C ASP A 223 -6.37 -1.25 -4.05
N GLN A 224 -6.79 -2.52 -4.23
CA GLN A 224 -6.03 -3.58 -4.91
C GLN A 224 -4.60 -3.76 -4.34
N VAL A 225 -4.45 -3.70 -3.01
CA VAL A 225 -3.16 -3.82 -2.30
C VAL A 225 -3.19 -4.83 -1.16
N PHE A 226 -2.02 -5.42 -0.89
CA PHE A 226 -1.73 -6.10 0.37
C PHE A 226 -1.17 -5.11 1.39
N ILE A 227 -1.58 -5.26 2.64
CA ILE A 227 -1.02 -4.54 3.80
C ILE A 227 0.18 -5.35 4.30
N VAL A 228 1.36 -4.75 4.29
CA VAL A 228 2.63 -5.42 4.53
C VAL A 228 3.39 -4.72 5.65
N ARG A 229 3.78 -5.49 6.65
CA ARG A 229 4.64 -5.08 7.75
C ARG A 229 6.11 -5.19 7.32
N ASN A 230 6.83 -4.07 7.33
CA ASN A 230 8.27 -4.03 7.08
C ASN A 230 9.05 -4.02 8.41
N SER A 231 10.38 -4.05 8.34
CA SER A 231 11.30 -4.08 9.50
C SER A 231 12.38 -3.00 9.45
N TRP A 232 12.05 -1.82 8.92
CA TRP A 232 12.95 -0.66 8.80
C TRP A 232 12.56 0.47 9.77
N GLY A 233 11.90 0.12 10.87
CA GLY A 233 11.45 1.06 11.88
C GLY A 233 10.13 1.77 11.51
N PRO A 234 9.50 2.40 12.51
CA PRO A 234 8.19 3.05 12.34
C PRO A 234 8.26 4.35 11.54
N GLU A 235 9.43 4.95 11.35
CA GLU A 235 9.59 6.20 10.59
C GLU A 235 9.61 5.96 9.07
N TRP A 236 9.75 4.71 8.63
CA TRP A 236 9.72 4.33 7.23
C TRP A 236 8.30 4.00 6.74
N GLY A 237 7.98 4.33 5.49
CA GLY A 237 6.67 4.01 4.92
C GLY A 237 5.53 4.71 5.65
N ASP A 238 4.43 3.99 5.89
CA ASP A 238 3.32 4.43 6.74
C ASP A 238 3.43 3.75 8.11
N LYS A 239 4.06 4.45 9.07
CA LYS A 239 4.28 3.95 10.44
C LYS A 239 4.98 2.57 10.44
N GLY A 240 5.87 2.30 9.48
CA GLY A 240 6.57 1.03 9.28
C GLY A 240 5.85 -0.01 8.41
N TYR A 241 4.63 0.29 7.98
CA TYR A 241 3.87 -0.52 7.03
C TYR A 241 4.03 0.00 5.61
N CYS A 242 3.75 -0.87 4.65
CA CYS A 242 3.64 -0.52 3.24
C CYS A 242 2.47 -1.24 2.59
N TYR A 243 1.99 -0.67 1.49
CA TYR A 243 0.85 -1.12 0.72
C TYR A 243 1.36 -1.56 -0.64
N ILE A 244 1.38 -2.87 -0.89
CA ILE A 244 1.97 -3.43 -2.11
C ILE A 244 0.86 -3.90 -3.06
N PRO A 245 0.79 -3.37 -4.30
CA PRO A 245 -0.23 -3.76 -5.27
C PRO A 245 -0.27 -5.28 -5.52
N TYR A 246 -1.47 -5.84 -5.66
CA TYR A 246 -1.67 -7.27 -5.96
C TYR A 246 -0.84 -7.71 -7.17
N ARG A 247 -0.88 -6.92 -8.25
CA ARG A 247 -0.11 -7.19 -9.48
C ARG A 247 1.41 -7.23 -9.29
N TYR A 248 1.94 -6.65 -8.22
CA TYR A 248 3.36 -6.78 -7.88
C TYR A 248 3.58 -8.11 -7.18
N LEU A 249 2.91 -8.38 -6.05
CA LEU A 249 3.18 -9.60 -5.27
C LEU A 249 2.71 -10.88 -5.95
N MET A 250 1.72 -10.82 -6.85
CA MET A 250 1.25 -11.98 -7.62
C MET A 250 2.05 -12.21 -8.90
N ASN A 251 3.10 -11.43 -9.16
CA ASN A 251 4.02 -11.70 -10.24
C ASN A 251 5.08 -12.73 -9.79
N GLU A 252 5.09 -13.89 -10.44
CA GLU A 252 5.99 -15.01 -10.12
C GLU A 252 7.49 -14.64 -10.23
N ASP A 253 7.85 -13.72 -11.12
CA ASP A 253 9.24 -13.26 -11.29
C ASP A 253 9.73 -12.38 -10.12
N TYR A 254 8.79 -11.88 -9.29
CA TYR A 254 9.07 -10.95 -8.19
C TYR A 254 8.89 -11.61 -6.81
N ASN A 255 7.90 -12.49 -6.64
CA ASN A 255 7.54 -13.10 -5.35
C ASN A 255 8.40 -14.33 -4.97
N PHE A 256 9.21 -14.84 -5.89
CA PHE A 256 10.05 -16.04 -5.72
C PHE A 256 9.30 -17.36 -5.37
N GLY A 257 8.00 -17.32 -5.09
CA GLY A 257 7.21 -18.47 -4.64
C GLY A 257 7.60 -18.97 -3.24
N ASP A 258 8.24 -18.13 -2.42
CA ASP A 258 8.75 -18.48 -1.08
C ASP A 258 7.90 -17.80 0.00
N SER A 259 6.65 -18.24 0.08
CA SER A 259 5.61 -17.64 0.93
C SER A 259 5.04 -18.67 1.90
N TRP A 260 5.03 -18.37 3.20
CA TRP A 260 4.79 -19.33 4.26
C TRP A 260 3.85 -18.78 5.31
N ILE A 261 2.99 -19.67 5.83
CA ILE A 261 2.26 -19.45 7.07
C ILE A 261 2.77 -20.42 8.14
N ILE A 262 2.81 -19.95 9.38
CA ILE A 262 3.16 -20.74 10.57
C ILE A 262 1.92 -20.90 11.45
N LYS A 263 1.77 -22.06 12.09
CA LYS A 263 0.56 -22.42 12.86
C LYS A 263 0.89 -23.20 14.14
N ARG A 264 -0.05 -23.14 15.08
CA ARG A 264 -0.21 -24.09 16.18
C ARG A 264 -1.46 -24.96 15.89
N ILE A 265 -1.52 -26.19 16.40
CA ILE A 265 -2.58 -27.16 16.09
C ILE A 265 -3.97 -26.67 16.53
N ASP A 266 -4.03 -25.76 17.51
CA ASP A 266 -5.23 -25.00 17.81
C ASP A 266 -5.45 -23.96 16.70
N VAL A 267 -6.20 -24.35 15.66
CA VAL A 267 -6.60 -23.46 14.57
C VAL A 267 -7.40 -22.31 15.17
N LEU A 268 -6.85 -21.10 15.13
CA LEU A 268 -7.56 -19.89 15.52
C LEU A 268 -8.79 -19.74 14.62
N PRO A 269 -10.00 -19.56 15.17
CA PRO A 269 -11.14 -19.23 14.33
C PRO A 269 -10.89 -17.88 13.63
N PRO A 270 -11.40 -17.70 12.39
CA PRO A 270 -11.42 -16.41 11.73
C PRO A 270 -12.05 -15.38 12.66
N ASP A 271 -11.42 -14.22 12.78
CA ASP A 271 -11.94 -13.14 13.61
C ASP A 271 -12.73 -12.18 12.72
N GLU A 272 -14.05 -12.36 12.65
CA GLU A 272 -14.93 -11.54 11.81
C GLU A 272 -14.86 -10.05 12.18
N GLU A 273 -14.36 -9.69 13.38
CA GLU A 273 -14.10 -8.29 13.78
C GLU A 273 -12.97 -7.63 12.97
N THR A 274 -12.14 -8.41 12.26
CA THR A 274 -11.10 -7.89 11.33
C THR A 274 -11.59 -7.67 9.91
N TRP A 275 -12.85 -8.01 9.63
CA TRP A 275 -13.43 -7.92 8.29
C TRP A 275 -14.20 -6.60 8.17
N SER A 276 -13.94 -5.85 7.10
CA SER A 276 -14.80 -4.75 6.67
C SER A 276 -15.65 -5.23 5.51
N GLU A 277 -16.93 -4.89 5.51
CA GLU A 277 -17.81 -5.02 4.33
C GLU A 277 -18.00 -3.68 3.59
N ASP A 278 -17.51 -2.57 4.14
CA ASP A 278 -17.45 -1.28 3.47
C ASP A 278 -16.50 -1.28 2.26
N ASP A 279 -16.85 -0.51 1.24
CA ASP A 279 -16.01 -0.22 0.08
C ASP A 279 -15.01 0.95 0.36
N GLU A 280 -14.94 1.42 1.63
CA GLU A 280 -14.06 2.50 2.07
C GLU A 280 -12.58 2.13 1.94
N SER A 281 -11.83 3.01 1.29
CA SER A 281 -10.41 2.82 1.01
C SER A 281 -9.61 2.78 2.30
N VAL A 282 -8.65 1.85 2.41
CA VAL A 282 -7.64 1.87 3.50
C VAL A 282 -6.67 3.04 3.31
N LEU A 283 -6.77 3.74 2.17
CA LEU A 283 -5.96 4.87 1.76
C LEU A 283 -6.70 6.22 1.79
N GLU A 284 -7.92 6.34 2.31
CA GLU A 284 -8.72 7.59 2.33
C GLU A 284 -8.28 8.62 3.41
N ASP A 285 -8.32 9.95 3.24
CA ASP A 285 -9.13 10.83 2.36
C ASP A 285 -8.31 11.85 1.53
N VAL A 286 -8.96 12.49 0.54
CA VAL A 286 -8.52 13.60 -0.36
C VAL A 286 -7.26 13.30 -1.22
N ALA A 287 -6.23 12.68 -0.64
CA ALA A 287 -5.04 12.17 -1.32
C ALA A 287 -5.34 11.01 -2.29
N GLY A 288 -6.42 10.25 -2.06
CA GLY A 288 -6.89 9.22 -2.99
C GLY A 288 -7.33 9.80 -4.33
N VAL A 289 -8.08 10.90 -4.31
CA VAL A 289 -8.53 11.61 -5.52
C VAL A 289 -7.37 12.29 -6.24
N LEU A 290 -6.47 12.97 -5.50
CA LEU A 290 -5.28 13.59 -6.09
C LEU A 290 -4.32 12.57 -6.74
N ALA A 291 -4.32 11.31 -6.29
CA ALA A 291 -3.48 10.25 -6.84
C ALA A 291 -4.03 9.62 -8.13
N GLN A 292 -5.31 9.86 -8.44
CA GLN A 292 -5.96 9.39 -9.67
C GLN A 292 -5.85 10.42 -10.81
N LEU A 293 -5.57 11.69 -10.48
CA LEU A 293 -5.34 12.74 -11.48
C LEU A 293 -4.10 12.43 -12.33
N ASP A 294 -4.23 12.63 -13.63
CA ASP A 294 -3.08 12.55 -14.52
C ASP A 294 -2.14 13.77 -14.36
N GLU A 295 -1.00 13.74 -15.07
CA GLU A 295 0.04 14.77 -14.93
C GLU A 295 -0.41 16.16 -15.42
N GLU A 296 -1.41 16.23 -16.32
CA GLU A 296 -1.98 17.46 -16.85
C GLU A 296 -3.02 18.05 -15.88
N GLU A 297 -3.90 17.20 -15.34
CA GLU A 297 -4.89 17.57 -14.33
C GLU A 297 -4.24 18.06 -13.03
N TYR A 298 -3.19 17.38 -12.55
CA TYR A 298 -2.46 17.78 -11.35
C TYR A 298 -1.70 19.11 -11.52
N THR A 299 -1.18 19.38 -12.73
CA THR A 299 -0.49 20.65 -13.02
C THR A 299 -1.50 21.81 -13.12
N GLY A 300 -2.65 21.58 -13.76
CA GLY A 300 -3.76 22.53 -13.79
C GLY A 300 -4.27 22.88 -12.39
N LEU A 301 -4.33 21.89 -11.48
CA LEU A 301 -4.66 22.10 -10.08
C LEU A 301 -3.69 23.04 -9.37
N LEU A 302 -2.38 22.81 -9.53
CA LEU A 302 -1.34 23.63 -8.89
C LEU A 302 -1.32 25.06 -9.40
N ASP A 303 -1.54 25.26 -10.71
CA ASP A 303 -1.60 26.60 -11.31
C ASP A 303 -2.82 27.39 -10.80
N ARG A 304 -3.94 26.70 -10.54
CA ARG A 304 -5.15 27.31 -9.95
C ARG A 304 -5.03 27.59 -8.45
N MET A 305 -4.34 26.72 -7.70
CA MET A 305 -4.13 26.92 -6.26
C MET A 305 -3.26 28.16 -5.93
N GLY A 306 -2.47 28.64 -6.89
CA GLY A 306 -1.64 29.83 -6.71
C GLY A 306 -0.65 29.71 -5.54
N ASP A 307 -0.42 30.82 -4.82
CA ASP A 307 0.55 30.87 -3.71
C ASP A 307 0.02 30.32 -2.38
N VAL A 308 -1.24 29.86 -2.32
CA VAL A 308 -1.88 29.35 -1.10
C VAL A 308 -2.05 27.84 -1.20
N PRO A 309 -1.27 27.05 -0.43
CA PRO A 309 -1.37 25.60 -0.40
C PRO A 309 -2.76 25.06 -0.01
N LEU A 310 -3.13 23.88 -0.54
CA LEU A 310 -4.43 23.22 -0.30
C LEU A 310 -4.75 23.02 1.18
N ASP A 311 -3.77 22.61 1.98
CA ASP A 311 -3.91 22.44 3.44
C ASP A 311 -4.37 23.74 4.14
N VAL A 312 -3.80 24.87 3.72
CA VAL A 312 -4.17 26.20 4.23
C VAL A 312 -5.56 26.63 3.72
N ARG A 313 -5.91 26.29 2.48
CA ARG A 313 -7.22 26.60 1.89
C ARG A 313 -8.36 25.82 2.56
N LEU A 314 -8.20 24.52 2.77
CA LEU A 314 -9.16 23.70 3.52
C LEU A 314 -9.29 24.18 4.97
N SER A 315 -8.17 24.45 5.63
CA SER A 315 -8.20 25.01 6.99
C SER A 315 -8.89 26.37 7.06
N LEU A 316 -8.75 27.20 6.03
CA LEU A 316 -9.44 28.48 5.92
C LEU A 316 -10.95 28.28 5.75
N LEU A 317 -11.36 27.34 4.90
CA LEU A 317 -12.76 27.02 4.66
C LEU A 317 -13.46 26.56 5.95
N PHE A 318 -12.82 25.66 6.70
CA PHE A 318 -13.35 25.13 7.96
C PHE A 318 -13.45 26.21 9.05
N LEU A 319 -12.41 27.02 9.21
CA LEU A 319 -12.44 28.14 10.17
C LEU A 319 -13.46 29.22 9.79
N ARG A 320 -13.74 29.38 8.49
CA ARG A 320 -14.77 30.32 8.02
C ARG A 320 -16.18 29.79 8.30
N ALA A 321 -16.40 28.49 8.18
CA ALA A 321 -17.66 27.87 8.55
C ALA A 321 -17.94 28.01 10.05
N ALA A 322 -16.93 27.73 10.88
CA ALA A 322 -17.02 27.80 12.35
C ALA A 322 -17.09 29.22 12.95
N GLY A 323 -17.07 30.27 12.11
CA GLY A 323 -17.09 31.66 12.58
C GLY A 323 -17.77 32.58 11.60
N ALA A 324 -18.77 32.04 10.88
CA ALA A 324 -19.51 32.79 9.87
C ALA A 324 -20.43 33.85 10.50
N ASP A 325 -20.82 33.67 11.77
CA ASP A 325 -21.57 34.63 12.57
C ASP A 325 -20.77 35.88 12.97
N GLY A 326 -19.46 35.86 12.71
CA GLY A 326 -18.53 36.95 13.00
C GLY A 326 -17.92 36.91 14.40
N ASP A 327 -18.17 35.85 15.17
CA ASP A 327 -17.37 35.46 16.34
C ASP A 327 -16.62 34.16 16.01
N LEU A 328 -15.44 33.96 16.61
CA LEU A 328 -14.71 32.69 16.45
C LEU A 328 -13.98 32.44 17.76
N ALA A 329 -14.60 31.62 18.59
CA ALA A 329 -14.14 31.27 19.92
C ALA A 329 -12.94 30.31 19.88
N ASP A 330 -12.16 30.31 20.97
CA ASP A 330 -11.04 29.38 21.12
C ASP A 330 -11.50 27.90 21.09
N SER A 331 -12.76 27.62 21.48
CA SER A 331 -13.38 26.27 21.40
C SER A 331 -13.63 25.84 19.96
N GLU A 332 -14.15 26.72 19.12
CA GLU A 332 -14.45 26.45 17.70
C GLU A 332 -13.16 26.30 16.88
N ILE A 333 -12.12 27.08 17.21
CA ILE A 333 -10.77 26.91 16.65
C ILE A 333 -10.21 25.53 17.04
N GLN A 334 -10.42 25.10 18.28
CA GLN A 334 -9.97 23.79 18.75
C GLN A 334 -10.76 22.66 18.08
N ALA A 335 -12.09 22.76 17.98
CA ALA A 335 -12.92 21.80 17.27
C ALA A 335 -12.50 21.70 15.81
N THR A 336 -12.36 22.83 15.11
CA THR A 336 -11.83 22.89 13.75
C THR A 336 -10.45 22.21 13.64
N ALA A 337 -9.58 22.38 14.64
CA ALA A 337 -8.28 21.73 14.67
C ALA A 337 -8.38 20.20 14.80
N GLU A 338 -9.30 19.71 15.61
CA GLU A 338 -9.54 18.28 15.84
C GLU A 338 -10.12 17.61 14.57
N HIS A 339 -11.01 18.29 13.84
CA HIS A 339 -11.60 17.80 12.59
C HIS A 339 -10.65 17.93 11.38
N ILE A 340 -9.88 19.02 11.26
CA ILE A 340 -8.97 19.20 10.11
C ILE A 340 -7.69 18.37 10.26
N LEU A 341 -7.29 17.98 11.48
CA LEU A 341 -6.02 17.26 11.70
C LEU A 341 -5.96 15.92 10.92
N PRO A 342 -7.00 15.05 10.97
CA PRO A 342 -7.08 13.87 10.10
C PRO A 342 -6.93 14.21 8.62
N VAL A 343 -7.65 15.24 8.14
CA VAL A 343 -7.62 15.68 6.73
C VAL A 343 -6.23 16.17 6.31
N LEU A 344 -5.55 16.94 7.17
CA LEU A 344 -4.20 17.44 6.93
C LEU A 344 -3.15 16.34 6.92
N GLU A 345 -3.31 15.34 7.79
CA GLU A 345 -2.46 14.16 7.84
C GLU A 345 -2.64 13.30 6.58
N GLN A 346 -3.89 13.12 6.13
CA GLN A 346 -4.22 12.38 4.92
C GLN A 346 -3.71 13.08 3.65
N LEU A 347 -3.76 14.40 3.59
CA LEU A 347 -3.15 15.23 2.54
C LEU A 347 -1.61 15.21 2.52
N GLY A 348 -0.97 14.59 3.52
CA GLY A 348 0.48 14.56 3.64
C GLY A 348 1.08 15.94 3.88
N SER A 349 0.35 16.85 4.56
CA SER A 349 0.85 18.19 4.84
C SER A 349 2.15 18.11 5.65
N ARG A 350 3.19 18.76 5.15
CA ARG A 350 4.51 18.87 5.82
C ARG A 350 4.50 19.87 6.98
N GLN A 351 3.37 20.52 7.24
CA GLN A 351 3.21 21.55 8.27
C GLN A 351 2.41 20.98 9.43
N SER A 352 2.79 21.31 10.67
CA SER A 352 1.95 20.97 11.82
C SER A 352 0.58 21.65 11.68
N ALA A 353 -0.50 20.97 12.09
CA ALA A 353 -1.86 21.52 12.04
C ALA A 353 -1.94 22.91 12.70
N GLU A 354 -1.26 23.10 13.84
CA GLU A 354 -1.15 24.41 14.51
C GLU A 354 -0.56 25.51 13.61
N LYS A 355 0.39 25.17 12.74
CA LYS A 355 1.01 26.12 11.80
C LYS A 355 0.09 26.41 10.61
N VAL A 356 -0.62 25.40 10.11
CA VAL A 356 -1.59 25.55 9.02
C VAL A 356 -2.76 26.41 9.47
N LEU A 357 -3.37 26.09 10.62
CA LEU A 357 -4.46 26.85 11.23
C LEU A 357 -4.05 28.29 11.53
N ARG A 358 -2.85 28.52 12.06
CA ARG A 358 -2.35 29.89 12.28
C ARG A 358 -2.17 30.68 10.97
N ASN A 359 -1.86 30.00 9.87
CA ASN A 359 -1.76 30.63 8.56
C ASN A 359 -3.15 30.91 7.95
N ALA A 360 -4.11 30.01 8.17
CA ALA A 360 -5.50 30.17 7.77
C ALA A 360 -6.19 31.31 8.55
N LEU A 361 -6.04 31.35 9.88
CA LEU A 361 -6.55 32.43 10.74
C LEU A 361 -6.09 33.84 10.32
N ARG A 362 -4.87 33.97 9.77
CA ARG A 362 -4.36 35.26 9.26
C ARG A 362 -5.06 35.74 7.99
N ARG A 363 -5.84 34.86 7.35
CA ARG A 363 -6.52 35.07 6.08
C ARG A 363 -8.05 34.91 6.20
N LEU A 364 -8.57 34.77 7.42
CA LEU A 364 -9.98 34.52 7.68
C LEU A 364 -10.91 35.60 7.08
N ASP A 365 -10.44 36.85 7.06
CA ASP A 365 -11.18 38.00 6.49
C ASP A 365 -11.03 38.15 4.96
N ASP A 366 -10.31 37.25 4.28
CA ASP A 366 -10.12 37.30 2.83
C ASP A 366 -11.24 36.54 2.11
N GLU A 367 -12.41 37.17 1.99
CA GLU A 367 -13.61 36.59 1.38
C GLU A 367 -13.36 36.07 -0.04
N ARG A 368 -12.50 36.76 -0.81
CA ARG A 368 -12.16 36.34 -2.18
C ARG A 368 -11.41 35.03 -2.21
N LEU A 369 -10.54 34.79 -1.24
CA LEU A 369 -9.77 33.54 -1.13
C LEU A 369 -10.67 32.38 -0.71
N VAL A 370 -11.71 32.63 0.10
CA VAL A 370 -12.72 31.63 0.47
C VAL A 370 -13.54 31.24 -0.76
N GLU A 371 -14.09 32.22 -1.49
CA GLU A 371 -14.86 31.97 -2.72
C GLU A 371 -14.03 31.18 -3.75
N GLU A 372 -12.79 31.62 -4.01
CA GLU A 372 -11.86 30.93 -4.92
C GLU A 372 -11.55 29.50 -4.44
N THR A 373 -11.48 29.28 -3.13
CA THR A 373 -11.27 27.94 -2.57
C THR A 373 -12.48 27.05 -2.84
N VAL A 374 -13.70 27.51 -2.58
CA VAL A 374 -14.91 26.73 -2.84
C VAL A 374 -15.02 26.36 -4.32
N GLU A 375 -14.76 27.30 -5.23
CA GLU A 375 -14.76 27.05 -6.69
C GLU A 375 -13.71 26.01 -7.10
N ILE A 376 -12.45 26.18 -6.66
CA ILE A 376 -11.37 25.23 -6.97
C ILE A 376 -11.69 23.83 -6.46
N LEU A 377 -12.20 23.70 -5.22
CA LEU A 377 -12.53 22.40 -4.67
C LEU A 377 -13.65 21.72 -5.48
N GLY A 378 -14.71 22.45 -5.81
CA GLY A 378 -15.87 21.95 -6.54
C GLY A 378 -15.56 21.43 -7.95
N GLU A 379 -14.57 22.04 -8.62
CA GLU A 379 -14.16 21.59 -9.95
C GLU A 379 -13.18 20.42 -9.94
N VAL A 380 -12.50 20.18 -8.81
CA VAL A 380 -11.37 19.26 -8.73
C VAL A 380 -11.75 17.95 -8.05
N PHE A 381 -12.60 18.02 -7.03
CA PHE A 381 -12.96 16.86 -6.23
C PHE A 381 -14.24 16.21 -6.75
N SER A 382 -14.32 14.88 -6.60
CA SER A 382 -15.54 14.14 -6.90
C SER A 382 -16.67 14.54 -5.94
N GLN A 383 -17.92 14.31 -6.36
CA GLN A 383 -19.10 14.54 -5.52
C GLN A 383 -19.02 13.81 -4.17
N GLU A 384 -18.43 12.61 -4.12
CA GLU A 384 -18.22 11.86 -2.88
C GLU A 384 -17.28 12.58 -1.91
N VAL A 385 -16.17 13.15 -2.40
CA VAL A 385 -15.22 13.91 -1.56
C VAL A 385 -15.80 15.25 -1.15
N LEU A 386 -16.51 15.93 -2.06
CA LEU A 386 -17.20 17.18 -1.73
C LEU A 386 -18.28 16.95 -0.66
N ALA A 387 -19.03 15.84 -0.75
CA ALA A 387 -20.01 15.43 0.26
C ALA A 387 -19.36 15.13 1.61
N SER A 388 -18.21 14.45 1.63
CA SER A 388 -17.43 14.23 2.86
C SER A 388 -16.97 15.54 3.48
N ILE A 389 -16.38 16.46 2.69
CA ILE A 389 -15.95 17.77 3.17
C ILE A 389 -17.15 18.57 3.70
N ALA A 390 -18.29 18.54 3.01
CA ALA A 390 -19.51 19.20 3.44
C ALA A 390 -20.06 18.63 4.76
N SER A 391 -20.01 17.31 4.93
CA SER A 391 -20.40 16.65 6.18
C SER A 391 -19.54 17.13 7.35
N GLU A 392 -18.22 17.21 7.17
CA GLU A 392 -17.32 17.72 8.19
C GLU A 392 -17.57 19.21 8.51
N LEU A 393 -17.89 20.03 7.51
CA LEU A 393 -18.29 21.42 7.73
C LEU A 393 -19.59 21.51 8.56
N GLN A 394 -20.55 20.62 8.31
CA GLN A 394 -21.79 20.54 9.11
C GLN A 394 -21.51 20.09 10.55
N GLU A 395 -20.63 19.12 10.77
CA GLU A 395 -20.27 18.67 12.11
C GLU A 395 -19.60 19.77 12.93
N ILE A 396 -18.73 20.57 12.31
CA ILE A 396 -18.07 21.70 12.98
C ILE A 396 -19.07 22.78 13.36
N VAL A 397 -19.96 23.15 12.46
CA VAL A 397 -21.03 24.11 12.74
C VAL A 397 -21.99 23.56 13.81
N GLY A 398 -22.20 22.24 13.87
CA GLY A 398 -22.99 21.57 14.90
C GLY A 398 -22.27 21.30 16.23
N SER A 399 -21.01 21.71 16.38
CA SER A 399 -20.18 21.36 17.55
C SER A 399 -20.47 22.17 18.82
N ASP A 400 -21.12 23.33 18.68
CA ASP A 400 -21.58 24.15 19.80
C ASP A 400 -23.11 24.03 20.01
N ASP A 401 -23.55 24.14 21.28
CA ASP A 401 -24.97 23.98 21.69
C ASP A 401 -25.92 25.05 21.08
N ASP A 402 -25.38 26.10 20.45
CA ASP A 402 -26.09 27.26 19.88
C ASP A 402 -25.61 27.56 18.45
N VAL A 403 -25.88 26.66 17.49
CA VAL A 403 -25.62 26.89 16.05
C VAL A 403 -26.27 28.18 15.57
N SER A 404 -25.49 29.10 15.00
CA SER A 404 -26.03 30.34 14.45
C SER A 404 -26.70 30.11 13.09
N GLU A 405 -27.69 30.96 12.76
CA GLU A 405 -28.30 30.94 11.42
C GLU A 405 -27.27 31.31 10.34
N GLU A 406 -26.26 32.12 10.68
CA GLU A 406 -25.20 32.54 9.77
C GLU A 406 -24.19 31.42 9.42
N GLU A 407 -23.81 30.57 10.37
CA GLU A 407 -22.90 29.42 10.13
C GLU A 407 -23.57 28.34 9.30
N GLN A 408 -24.83 28.01 9.61
CA GLN A 408 -25.58 27.06 8.81
C GLN A 408 -25.77 27.58 7.39
N ALA A 409 -26.10 28.86 7.21
CA ALA A 409 -26.25 29.47 5.89
C ALA A 409 -24.95 29.45 5.08
N PHE A 410 -23.77 29.57 5.73
CA PHE A 410 -22.50 29.43 5.04
C PHE A 410 -22.29 28.01 4.52
N VAL A 411 -22.52 27.00 5.35
CA VAL A 411 -22.37 25.60 4.93
C VAL A 411 -23.36 25.23 3.83
N ASP A 412 -24.61 25.67 3.97
CA ASP A 412 -25.65 25.48 2.95
C ASP A 412 -25.22 26.11 1.61
N SER A 413 -24.61 27.30 1.63
CA SER A 413 -24.10 27.95 0.41
C SER A 413 -22.95 27.18 -0.25
N VAL A 414 -22.10 26.51 0.53
CA VAL A 414 -21.01 25.66 0.02
C VAL A 414 -21.57 24.37 -0.59
N VAL A 415 -22.54 23.76 0.08
CA VAL A 415 -23.27 22.56 -0.40
C VAL A 415 -23.99 22.85 -1.71
N GLU A 416 -24.71 23.98 -1.78
CA GLU A 416 -25.40 24.43 -2.99
C GLU A 416 -24.41 24.70 -4.13
N HIS A 417 -23.29 25.37 -3.84
CA HIS A 417 -22.26 25.65 -4.84
C HIS A 417 -21.64 24.38 -5.42
N TRP A 418 -21.47 23.36 -4.60
CA TRP A 418 -20.95 22.05 -5.02
C TRP A 418 -22.02 21.13 -5.62
N GLN A 419 -23.29 21.55 -5.63
CA GLN A 419 -24.43 20.77 -6.13
C GLN A 419 -24.54 19.39 -5.46
N ILE A 420 -24.23 19.31 -4.17
CA ILE A 420 -24.28 18.05 -3.42
C ILE A 420 -25.75 17.72 -3.15
N GLU A 421 -26.24 16.59 -3.68
CA GLU A 421 -27.58 16.12 -3.40
C GLU A 421 -27.69 15.66 -1.93
N PRO A 422 -28.76 16.04 -1.20
CA PRO A 422 -28.95 15.57 0.17
C PRO A 422 -29.12 14.05 0.19
N ALA A 423 -28.37 13.38 1.05
CA ALA A 423 -28.44 11.93 1.21
C ALA A 423 -29.81 11.50 1.79
N GLY A 424 -30.77 11.21 0.90
CA GLY A 424 -31.97 10.45 1.19
C GLY A 424 -33.29 11.18 0.93
N ASP A 425 -33.87 10.95 -0.26
CA ASP A 425 -35.29 10.66 -0.41
C ASP A 425 -35.50 9.74 -1.64
N GLU A 426 -35.63 8.43 -1.41
CA GLU A 426 -36.36 7.57 -2.34
C GLU A 426 -37.85 7.86 -2.11
N GLY A 427 -38.41 8.85 -2.83
CA GLY A 427 -39.79 9.23 -2.61
C GLY A 427 -40.34 10.28 -3.58
N ASP A 428 -41.12 9.80 -4.53
CA ASP A 428 -42.14 10.52 -5.29
C ASP A 428 -41.67 11.51 -6.39
N GLU A 429 -41.65 10.97 -7.61
CA GLU A 429 -42.11 11.68 -8.80
C GLU A 429 -43.44 12.38 -8.47
N ASP A 430 -43.46 13.71 -8.40
CA ASP A 430 -44.66 14.48 -8.71
C ASP A 430 -44.27 15.82 -9.36
N GLU A 431 -44.80 15.96 -10.57
CA GLU A 431 -44.85 17.12 -11.46
C GLU A 431 -45.23 18.41 -10.71
N GLU A 432 -44.50 19.51 -10.92
CA GLU A 432 -45.08 20.86 -11.13
C GLU A 432 -44.06 21.73 -11.91
N GLU A 433 -44.13 21.68 -13.25
CA GLU A 433 -43.61 22.76 -14.10
C GLU A 433 -44.61 23.92 -14.07
N GLU A 434 -44.27 25.02 -13.38
CA GLU A 434 -44.86 26.33 -13.64
C GLU A 434 -43.76 27.27 -14.14
N GLU A 435 -43.66 27.40 -15.47
CA GLU A 435 -43.09 28.59 -16.11
C GLU A 435 -44.24 29.37 -16.77
N ASP A 436 -44.65 30.43 -16.06
CA ASP A 436 -45.24 31.62 -16.68
C ASP A 436 -44.13 32.35 -17.45
N ASP A 437 -44.30 32.56 -18.76
CA ASP A 437 -43.87 33.83 -19.35
C ASP A 437 -44.65 34.16 -20.63
N GLU A 438 -44.92 35.45 -20.73
CA GLU A 438 -45.96 36.11 -21.49
C GLU A 438 -45.68 36.23 -23.01
N ASP A 439 -46.76 36.13 -23.79
CA ASP A 439 -47.10 36.85 -25.01
C ASP A 439 -45.98 37.55 -25.83
N GLU A 440 -45.73 37.06 -27.05
CA GLU A 440 -45.59 37.97 -28.21
C GLU A 440 -46.15 37.33 -29.49
N GLU A 441 -47.23 37.92 -30.00
CA GLU A 441 -47.86 37.62 -31.29
C GLU A 441 -46.96 38.04 -32.47
N GLY A 442 -46.97 37.27 -33.55
CA GLY A 442 -46.32 37.68 -34.80
C GLY A 442 -46.42 36.71 -35.97
N GLU A 443 -47.61 36.67 -36.59
CA GLU A 443 -47.92 36.56 -38.03
C GLU A 443 -47.09 35.62 -38.95
N ASP A 444 -47.82 34.66 -39.54
CA ASP A 444 -47.88 34.25 -40.96
C ASP A 444 -46.64 34.42 -41.86
N GLU A 445 -46.23 33.34 -42.55
CA GLU A 445 -46.40 33.20 -44.01
C GLU A 445 -45.80 31.87 -44.55
N GLU A 446 -46.39 31.43 -45.66
CA GLU A 446 -46.26 30.16 -46.36
C GLU A 446 -45.01 30.08 -47.28
N GLU A 447 -44.96 28.99 -48.07
CA GLU A 447 -44.20 28.74 -49.32
C GLU A 447 -42.91 27.90 -49.15
N GLU A 448 -42.96 26.61 -49.51
CA GLU A 448 -42.82 25.98 -50.85
C GLU A 448 -41.33 25.76 -51.23
N GLU A 449 -40.95 24.49 -51.45
CA GLU A 449 -40.48 23.93 -52.75
C GLU A 449 -39.13 24.54 -53.17
N ASP A 450 -38.05 23.80 -53.45
CA ASP A 450 -37.89 22.68 -54.37
C ASP A 450 -36.38 22.32 -54.40
N ASP A 451 -36.07 21.08 -54.81
CA ASP A 451 -35.02 20.68 -55.78
C ASP A 451 -33.57 21.22 -55.65
N GLU A 452 -32.50 20.55 -56.07
CA GLU A 452 -32.26 19.42 -56.96
C GLU A 452 -30.76 19.06 -56.79
N GLU A 453 -30.45 17.79 -56.99
CA GLU A 453 -29.35 17.24 -57.82
C GLU A 453 -27.91 17.77 -57.79
N GLY A 454 -27.00 16.80 -57.98
CA GLY A 454 -25.62 17.00 -58.45
C GLY A 454 -24.66 16.09 -57.70
N GLU A 455 -24.38 14.86 -58.11
CA GLU A 455 -23.45 14.53 -59.22
C GLU A 455 -22.10 15.28 -59.01
N ASP A 456 -20.92 14.66 -58.97
CA ASP A 456 -20.49 13.45 -59.65
C ASP A 456 -19.01 13.19 -59.31
N GLU A 457 -18.59 11.96 -59.59
CA GLU A 457 -17.33 11.61 -60.25
C GLU A 457 -16.00 11.70 -59.44
N GLU A 458 -15.35 10.55 -59.17
CA GLU A 458 -14.35 9.89 -60.05
C GLU A 458 -12.94 10.48 -59.80
N GLU A 459 -11.81 9.80 -59.87
CA GLU A 459 -11.36 8.55 -60.48
C GLU A 459 -9.90 8.36 -59.94
N GLU A 460 -9.48 7.12 -59.68
CA GLU A 460 -8.38 6.40 -60.39
C GLU A 460 -6.96 6.76 -59.91
N GLU A 461 -6.27 5.76 -59.37
CA GLU A 461 -5.12 5.07 -60.02
C GLU A 461 -3.80 5.80 -59.65
N ASP A 462 -2.67 5.16 -59.39
CA ASP A 462 -2.06 4.13 -60.22
C ASP A 462 -0.88 3.48 -59.47
N GLU A 463 -0.55 2.31 -60.01
CA GLU A 463 0.54 1.33 -59.89
C GLU A 463 1.95 1.92 -59.65
N GLY A 464 3.02 1.18 -59.35
CA GLY A 464 3.43 -0.22 -59.47
C GLY A 464 4.88 -0.30 -58.95
N ASP A 465 5.31 -1.47 -58.43
CA ASP A 465 6.16 -2.46 -59.13
C ASP A 465 7.67 -2.27 -58.85
N GLU A 466 8.28 -3.32 -58.26
CA GLU A 466 9.36 -4.15 -58.87
C GLU A 466 10.76 -3.55 -58.60
N ASP A 467 11.86 -4.25 -58.32
CA ASP A 467 12.24 -5.67 -58.27
C ASP A 467 13.68 -5.74 -57.69
N GLU A 468 14.07 -6.94 -57.21
CA GLU A 468 15.36 -7.68 -57.41
C GLU A 468 16.73 -6.93 -57.26
N GLU A 469 17.86 -7.47 -56.75
CA GLU A 469 18.59 -8.75 -56.90
C GLU A 469 19.88 -8.56 -56.03
N GLU A 470 20.32 -9.50 -55.18
CA GLU A 470 21.33 -10.58 -55.37
C GLU A 470 22.80 -10.29 -54.96
N GLU A 471 23.49 -11.41 -54.68
CA GLU A 471 24.94 -11.72 -54.50
C GLU A 471 25.51 -11.65 -53.07
N GLU A 472 25.75 -12.80 -52.38
CA GLU A 472 26.77 -13.86 -52.54
C GLU A 472 28.19 -13.47 -52.03
N ASP A 473 28.72 -14.21 -51.05
CA ASP A 473 30.07 -14.81 -51.14
C ASP A 473 30.29 -15.94 -50.10
N GLU A 474 30.97 -17.00 -50.53
CA GLU A 474 31.23 -18.30 -49.88
C GLU A 474 32.69 -18.41 -49.36
N GLY A 475 32.99 -19.52 -48.63
CA GLY A 475 34.32 -20.16 -48.48
C GLY A 475 35.18 -19.67 -47.30
N ASP A 476 35.91 -20.47 -46.52
CA ASP A 476 36.46 -21.84 -46.59
C ASP A 476 36.64 -22.32 -45.11
N GLU A 477 36.33 -23.55 -44.70
CA GLU A 477 37.04 -24.85 -44.84
C GLU A 477 38.39 -25.00 -44.09
N ASP A 478 38.53 -26.21 -43.52
CA ASP A 478 39.73 -26.94 -43.04
C ASP A 478 40.31 -26.63 -41.64
N GLU A 479 40.82 -27.58 -40.84
CA GLU A 479 40.89 -29.06 -40.84
C GLU A 479 41.40 -29.46 -39.43
N GLU A 480 41.06 -30.68 -39.01
CA GLU A 480 41.81 -31.68 -38.21
C GLU A 480 42.91 -31.26 -37.21
N GLU A 481 42.87 -31.81 -35.98
CA GLU A 481 43.86 -32.81 -35.56
C GLU A 481 43.45 -33.56 -34.27
N GLU A 482 43.76 -34.84 -34.29
CA GLU A 482 43.58 -35.89 -33.30
C GLU A 482 44.52 -35.70 -32.09
N ASP A 483 44.17 -36.22 -30.92
CA ASP A 483 45.15 -37.04 -30.19
C ASP A 483 44.44 -38.06 -29.26
N GLU A 484 44.89 -39.30 -29.40
CA GLU A 484 44.53 -40.49 -28.62
C GLU A 484 45.45 -40.60 -27.38
N GLY A 485 45.06 -41.46 -26.44
CA GLY A 485 45.91 -41.98 -25.36
C GLY A 485 45.08 -42.23 -24.09
N ASP A 486 44.59 -43.45 -23.86
CA ASP A 486 45.30 -44.60 -23.23
C ASP A 486 45.90 -44.22 -21.86
N GLU A 487 45.84 -45.00 -20.79
CA GLU A 487 45.32 -46.31 -20.41
C GLU A 487 45.60 -46.38 -18.87
N ASP A 488 45.18 -47.48 -18.23
CA ASP A 488 45.76 -48.04 -16.99
C ASP A 488 45.32 -47.47 -15.63
N GLU A 489 44.58 -48.25 -14.83
CA GLU A 489 45.09 -49.26 -13.85
C GLU A 489 45.67 -48.53 -12.61
N GLU A 490 45.50 -48.90 -11.35
CA GLU A 490 45.07 -50.11 -10.65
C GLU A 490 44.96 -49.69 -9.15
N GLU A 491 44.22 -50.47 -8.38
CA GLU A 491 44.54 -50.95 -7.02
C GLU A 491 44.80 -50.02 -5.80
N GLU A 492 44.00 -50.33 -4.76
CA GLU A 492 44.42 -50.68 -3.38
C GLU A 492 44.96 -49.52 -2.50
N ASP A 493 44.80 -49.47 -1.18
CA ASP A 493 44.17 -50.28 -0.15
C ASP A 493 44.21 -49.40 1.14
N GLU A 494 43.47 -49.82 2.18
CA GLU A 494 43.51 -49.42 3.61
C GLU A 494 42.76 -48.16 4.09
#